data_AF-A0A3T1AW65-F1
#
_entry.id   AF-A0A3T1AW65-F1
#
_cell.length_a   1.000
_cell.length_b   1.000
_cell.length_c   1.000
_cell.angle_alpha   90.00
_cell.angle_beta   90.00
_cell.angle_gamma   90.00
#
_symmetry.space_group_name_H-M   'P 1'
#
loop_
_entity.id
_entity.type
_entity.pdbx_description
1 polymer ?
#
loop_
_entity_poly.entity_id
_entity_poly.type
_entity_poly.pdbx_seq_one_letter_code
_entity_poly.pdbx_strand_id
1 'polypeptide(L)'
;MLVHYVTAAADIVLAAPNPAPVAPPGLEAAGNMFLGWLKWVLILGGVAGLFICGIMMTVGRRNRSSFAADGAAGIPWVLGGLTLGAVGAVIVGAVLPG
;
A
#
# COMPACT_ATOMS: atom_id res chain seq x y z
N MET A 1 5.32 -37.94 -18.20
CA MET A 1 6.52 -37.12 -17.91
C MET A 1 6.17 -35.71 -17.45
N LEU A 2 5.38 -34.92 -18.19
CA LEU A 2 5.02 -33.54 -17.80
C LEU A 2 4.29 -33.41 -16.44
N VAL A 3 3.41 -34.37 -16.12
CA VAL A 3 2.67 -34.42 -14.85
C VAL A 3 3.58 -34.64 -13.63
N HIS A 4 4.66 -35.42 -13.78
CA HIS A 4 5.61 -35.65 -12.69
C HIS A 4 6.47 -34.43 -12.36
N TYR A 5 6.76 -33.57 -13.35
CA TYR A 5 7.46 -32.30 -13.11
C TYR A 5 6.56 -31.28 -12.41
N VAL A 6 5.26 -31.25 -12.71
CA VAL A 6 4.29 -30.36 -12.07
C VAL A 6 4.04 -30.78 -10.61
N THR A 7 3.93 -32.07 -10.32
CA THR A 7 3.80 -32.55 -8.93
C THR A 7 5.10 -32.35 -8.15
N ALA A 8 6.26 -32.66 -8.72
CA ALA A 8 7.55 -32.44 -8.06
C ALA A 8 7.80 -30.95 -7.75
N ALA A 9 7.43 -30.04 -8.65
CA ALA A 9 7.52 -28.60 -8.39
C ALA A 9 6.59 -28.14 -7.27
N ALA A 10 5.38 -28.70 -7.18
CA ALA A 10 4.45 -28.44 -6.08
C ALA A 10 4.98 -28.99 -4.75
N ASP A 11 5.62 -30.17 -4.77
CA ASP A 11 6.25 -30.77 -3.60
C ASP A 11 7.44 -29.94 -3.10
N ILE A 12 8.24 -29.33 -3.98
CA ILE A 12 9.38 -28.48 -3.56
C ILE A 12 8.89 -27.17 -2.91
N VAL A 13 7.77 -26.61 -3.38
CA VAL A 13 7.16 -25.40 -2.79
C VAL A 13 6.53 -25.68 -1.41
N LEU A 14 5.99 -26.88 -1.20
CA LEU A 14 5.40 -27.30 0.07
C LEU A 14 6.42 -27.90 1.07
N ALA A 15 7.56 -28.41 0.58
CA ALA A 15 8.60 -29.02 1.41
C ALA A 15 9.68 -28.04 1.89
N ALA A 16 9.68 -26.80 1.40
CA ALA A 16 10.55 -25.76 1.94
C ALA A 16 10.07 -25.41 3.36
N PRO A 17 10.91 -25.56 4.40
CA PRO A 17 10.55 -25.10 5.74
C PRO A 17 10.24 -23.60 5.69
N ASN A 18 8.98 -23.23 5.85
CA ASN A 18 8.52 -21.85 5.94
C ASN A 18 8.16 -21.56 7.41
N PRO A 19 9.16 -21.27 8.27
CA PRO A 19 8.87 -20.87 9.64
C PRO A 19 8.10 -19.54 9.64
N ALA A 20 7.29 -19.34 10.68
CA ALA A 20 6.62 -18.08 10.92
C ALA A 20 7.62 -16.91 10.85
N PRO A 21 7.24 -15.76 10.27
CA PRO A 21 8.07 -14.56 10.30
C PRO A 21 8.31 -14.12 11.75
N VAL A 22 9.53 -14.34 12.25
CA VAL A 22 9.94 -13.91 13.59
C VAL A 22 10.92 -12.75 13.45
N ALA A 23 10.61 -11.63 14.12
CA ALA A 23 11.53 -10.51 14.19
C ALA A 23 12.79 -10.94 14.96
N PRO A 24 14.01 -10.65 14.46
CA PRO A 24 15.22 -10.92 15.20
C PRO A 24 15.22 -10.10 16.51
N PRO A 25 15.61 -10.70 17.65
CA PRO A 25 15.56 -10.05 18.95
C PRO A 25 16.24 -8.67 18.94
N GLY A 26 15.53 -7.64 19.43
CA GLY A 26 16.03 -6.25 19.46
C GLY A 26 15.73 -5.41 18.21
N LEU A 27 15.30 -6.00 17.08
CA LEU A 27 14.95 -5.27 15.86
C LEU A 27 13.48 -4.82 15.83
N GLU A 28 12.65 -5.30 16.74
CA GLU A 28 11.23 -4.91 16.86
C GLU A 28 11.06 -3.39 17.02
N ALA A 29 11.91 -2.74 17.83
CA ALA A 29 11.87 -1.30 18.05
C ALA A 29 12.15 -0.52 16.76
N ALA A 30 13.15 -0.95 15.98
CA ALA A 30 13.47 -0.33 14.71
C ALA A 30 12.37 -0.58 13.67
N GLY A 31 11.82 -1.80 13.59
CA GLY A 31 10.69 -2.13 12.72
C GLY A 31 9.45 -1.27 12.99
N ASN A 32 9.07 -1.15 14.27
CA ASN A 32 7.97 -0.28 14.70
C ASN A 32 8.24 1.19 14.41
N MET A 33 9.49 1.65 14.55
CA MET A 33 9.86 3.01 14.20
C MET A 33 9.67 3.25 12.71
N PHE A 34 10.22 2.42 11.83
CA PHE A 34 10.05 2.58 10.37
C PHE A 34 8.58 2.54 9.94
N LEU A 35 7.78 1.62 10.51
CA LEU A 35 6.34 1.58 10.25
C LEU A 35 5.63 2.86 10.72
N GLY A 36 6.03 3.41 11.86
CA GLY A 36 5.54 4.69 12.36
C GLY A 36 5.82 5.86 11.41
N TRP A 37 7.04 5.93 10.87
CA TRP A 37 7.43 6.95 9.88
C TRP A 37 6.61 6.81 8.59
N LEU A 38 6.45 5.58 8.08
CA LEU A 38 5.66 5.32 6.87
C LEU A 38 4.19 5.74 7.07
N LYS A 39 3.59 5.41 8.21
CA LYS A 39 2.22 5.82 8.54
C LYS A 39 2.09 7.33 8.63
N TRP A 40 3.06 8.02 9.23
CA TRP A 40 3.07 9.47 9.32
C TRP A 40 3.16 10.13 7.93
N VAL A 41 4.07 9.65 7.07
CA VAL A 41 4.20 10.14 5.69
C VAL A 41 2.91 9.87 4.89
N LEU A 42 2.30 8.70 5.05
CA LEU A 42 1.04 8.38 4.38
C LEU A 42 -0.09 9.34 4.77
N ILE A 43 -0.22 9.65 6.06
CA ILE A 43 -1.22 10.61 6.55
C ILE A 43 -0.96 11.99 5.96
N LEU A 44 0.27 12.49 6.02
CA LEU A 44 0.62 13.80 5.48
C LEU A 44 0.46 13.89 3.97
N GLY A 45 0.94 12.89 3.23
CA GLY A 45 0.82 12.82 1.78
C GLY A 45 -0.63 12.75 1.34
N GLY A 46 -1.46 12.00 2.08
CA GLY A 46 -2.89 11.91 1.84
C GLY A 46 -3.64 13.22 2.04
N VAL A 47 -3.37 13.88 3.17
CA VAL A 47 -3.94 15.21 3.48
C VAL A 47 -3.49 16.23 2.44
N ALA A 48 -2.19 16.31 2.15
CA ALA A 48 -1.63 17.22 1.16
C ALA A 48 -2.22 16.95 -0.25
N GLY A 49 -2.37 15.70 -0.65
CA GLY A 49 -2.96 15.31 -1.93
C GLY A 49 -4.40 15.78 -2.09
N LEU A 50 -5.24 15.60 -1.07
CA LEU A 50 -6.62 16.11 -1.08
C LEU A 50 -6.67 17.65 -1.14
N PHE A 51 -5.78 18.33 -0.42
CA PHE A 51 -5.65 19.78 -0.50
C PHE A 51 -5.26 20.24 -1.90
N ILE A 52 -4.29 19.59 -2.56
CA ILE A 52 -3.87 19.93 -3.92
C ILE A 52 -5.03 19.74 -4.91
N CYS A 53 -5.75 18.62 -4.84
CA CYS A 53 -6.95 18.39 -5.65
C CYS A 53 -7.99 19.51 -5.44
N GLY A 54 -8.27 19.88 -4.19
CA GLY A 54 -9.22 20.94 -3.85
C GLY A 54 -8.78 22.34 -4.30
N ILE A 55 -7.48 22.64 -4.23
CA ILE A 55 -6.90 23.89 -4.74
C ILE A 55 -7.11 23.98 -6.25
N MET A 56 -6.84 22.91 -6.99
CA MET A 56 -7.02 22.87 -8.44
C MET A 56 -8.47 23.17 -8.86
N MET A 57 -9.45 22.58 -8.14
CA MET A 57 -10.87 22.86 -8.35
C MET A 57 -11.26 24.30 -8.02
N THR A 58 -10.75 24.82 -6.90
CA THR A 58 -11.08 26.17 -6.42
C THR A 58 -10.53 27.24 -7.36
N VAL A 59 -9.30 27.05 -7.87
CA VAL A 59 -8.62 27.98 -8.79
C VAL A 59 -9.18 27.89 -10.21
N GLY A 60 -9.50 26.69 -10.71
CA GLY A 60 -9.97 26.47 -12.09
C GLY A 60 -11.37 27.02 -12.42
N ARG A 61 -12.11 27.54 -11.43
CA ARG A 61 -13.51 28.01 -11.55
C ARG A 61 -13.74 29.09 -12.63
N ARG A 62 -12.74 29.91 -12.97
CA ARG A 62 -12.88 31.00 -13.96
C ARG A 62 -12.23 30.62 -15.29
N ASN A 63 -13.01 29.98 -16.15
CA ASN A 63 -12.70 29.68 -17.56
C ASN A 63 -11.46 28.79 -17.82
N ARG A 64 -10.94 28.08 -16.81
CA ARG A 64 -9.86 27.07 -16.94
C ARG A 64 -10.33 25.72 -16.43
N SER A 65 -11.45 25.25 -16.99
CA SER A 65 -12.15 24.03 -16.56
C SER A 65 -11.29 22.76 -16.65
N SER A 66 -10.34 22.69 -17.59
CA SER A 66 -9.40 21.57 -17.70
C SER A 66 -8.59 21.38 -16.43
N PHE A 67 -8.10 22.46 -15.83
CA PHE A 67 -7.31 22.41 -14.60
C PHE A 67 -8.13 21.94 -13.39
N ALA A 68 -9.40 22.34 -13.31
CA ALA A 68 -10.31 21.84 -12.27
C ALA A 68 -10.64 20.35 -12.48
N ALA A 69 -10.78 19.91 -13.73
CA ALA A 69 -11.04 18.52 -14.08
C ALA A 69 -9.87 17.59 -13.74
N ASP A 70 -8.63 18.04 -13.97
CA ASP A 70 -7.42 17.29 -13.59
C ASP A 70 -7.36 17.09 -12.06
N GLY A 71 -7.72 18.12 -11.29
CA GLY A 71 -7.87 18.02 -9.84
C GLY A 71 -8.91 17.00 -9.40
N ALA A 72 -10.05 16.91 -10.11
CA ALA A 72 -11.11 15.93 -9.83
C ALA A 72 -10.70 14.50 -10.16
N ALA A 73 -10.00 14.31 -11.27
CA ALA A 73 -9.48 13.01 -11.67
C ALA A 73 -8.41 12.48 -10.68
N GLY A 74 -7.76 13.36 -9.92
CA GLY A 74 -6.79 12.99 -8.88
C GLY A 74 -7.40 12.43 -7.59
N ILE A 75 -8.65 12.77 -7.25
CA ILE A 75 -9.27 12.35 -5.98
C ILE A 75 -9.30 10.82 -5.81
N PRO A 76 -9.76 10.02 -6.81
CA PRO A 76 -9.76 8.57 -6.69
C PRO A 76 -8.37 7.97 -6.44
N TRP A 77 -7.31 8.57 -6.99
CA TRP A 77 -5.94 8.11 -6.78
C TRP A 77 -5.47 8.35 -5.34
N VAL A 78 -5.78 9.52 -4.78
CA VAL A 78 -5.45 9.83 -3.38
C VAL A 78 -6.23 8.92 -2.43
N LEU A 79 -7.54 8.75 -2.68
CA LEU A 79 -8.39 7.88 -1.86
C LEU A 79 -8.01 6.41 -1.99
N GLY A 80 -7.65 5.94 -3.18
CA GLY A 80 -7.16 4.57 -3.41
C GLY A 80 -5.89 4.28 -2.63
N GLY A 81 -4.92 5.20 -2.66
CA GLY A 81 -3.69 5.08 -1.86
C GLY A 81 -3.95 5.11 -0.35
N LEU A 82 -4.81 6.02 0.12
CA LEU A 82 -5.19 6.10 1.54
C LEU A 82 -5.89 4.83 2.02
N THR A 83 -6.80 4.31 1.20
CA THR A 83 -7.56 3.09 1.51
C THR A 83 -6.61 1.91 1.58
N LEU A 84 -5.73 1.75 0.59
CA LEU A 84 -4.73 0.68 0.60
C LEU A 84 -3.83 0.77 1.83
N GLY A 85 -3.37 1.98 2.19
CA GLY A 85 -2.56 2.15 3.40
C GLY A 85 -3.33 1.89 4.71
N ALA A 86 -4.64 2.12 4.74
CA ALA A 86 -5.50 1.84 5.89
C ALA A 86 -5.71 0.33 6.11
N VAL A 87 -5.96 -0.43 5.04
CA VAL A 87 -6.15 -1.91 5.12
C VAL A 87 -4.88 -2.72 4.86
N GLY A 88 -3.75 -2.08 4.56
CA GLY A 88 -2.52 -2.78 4.16
C GLY A 88 -2.04 -3.84 5.15
N ALA A 89 -2.07 -3.54 6.45
CA ALA A 89 -1.70 -4.51 7.49
C ALA A 89 -2.63 -5.74 7.52
N VAL A 90 -3.93 -5.52 7.29
CA VAL A 90 -4.93 -6.61 7.22
C VAL A 90 -4.68 -7.49 6.00
N ILE A 91 -4.41 -6.87 4.84
CA ILE A 91 -4.11 -7.60 3.60
C ILE A 91 -2.83 -8.42 3.74
N VAL A 92 -1.76 -7.85 4.30
CA VAL A 92 -0.49 -8.57 4.50
C VAL A 92 -0.68 -9.74 5.45
N GLY A 93 -1.40 -9.56 6.55
CA GLY A 93 -1.70 -10.67 7.48
C GLY A 93 -2.56 -11.78 6.86
N ALA A 94 -3.43 -11.45 5.90
CA ALA A 94 -4.23 -12.43 5.18
C ALA A 94 -3.46 -13.19 4.08
N VAL A 95 -2.53 -12.52 3.39
CA VAL A 95 -1.76 -13.09 2.26
C VAL A 95 -0.51 -13.83 2.74
N LEU A 96 0.14 -13.32 3.77
CA LEU A 96 1.33 -13.91 4.41
C LEU A 96 1.02 -14.16 5.90
N PRO A 97 0.20 -15.18 6.20
CA PRO A 97 -0.08 -15.54 7.59
C PRO A 97 1.22 -15.99 8.24
N GLY A 98 1.56 -15.35 9.36
CA GLY A 98 2.61 -15.80 10.25
C GLY A 98 2.13 -16.87 11.20
#